data_AF-A0A8J9YCK0-F1
#
_entry.id   AF-A0A8J9YCK0-F1
#
_cell.length_a   1.000
_cell.length_b   1.000
_cell.length_c   1.000
_cell.angle_alpha   90.00
_cell.angle_beta   90.00
_cell.angle_gamma   90.00
#
_symmetry.space_group_name_H-M   'P 1'
#
loop_
_entity.id
_entity.type
_entity.pdbx_description
1 polymer ?
#
loop_
_entity_poly.entity_id
_entity_poly.type
_entity_poly.pdbx_seq_one_letter_code
_entity_poly.pdbx_strand_id
1 'polypeptide(L)'
;MASSLNSKVCAGCKNNLPKKEYLSCSTCGSKYDCECANISQKQFEKMDQKLKSSWKCPECCSKRPKTGNTNTPVRAAITNLTCSNESVNEEQPTDSNITIRKKLSKPPTPTMSASTDADRTSNLTESNLRGIIKQELSITIRELVTSQLNTINEQITGFHDCMTFINAQFEEMKAAMAEKSTIINNLKKENDQLNASVKDLTTRLNIVESHLRECNVEVNGIPEHRTENLVNTMVQLGQVVQNPLSSDDIQHASISIIKMCVD
;
A
#
# COMPACT_ATOMS: atom_id res chain seq x y z
N MET A 1 9.95 13.34 -41.26
CA MET A 1 10.71 12.21 -40.68
C MET A 1 9.91 11.66 -39.51
N ALA A 2 9.26 10.50 -39.70
CA ALA A 2 8.40 9.89 -38.68
C ALA A 2 9.27 9.12 -37.67
N SER A 3 9.44 9.70 -36.49
CA SER A 3 10.14 9.05 -35.38
C SER A 3 9.28 7.92 -34.82
N SER A 4 9.67 6.69 -35.12
CA SER A 4 9.09 5.46 -34.61
C SER A 4 8.96 5.52 -33.07
N LEU A 5 7.72 5.59 -32.58
CA LEU A 5 7.40 5.51 -31.16
C LEU A 5 7.71 4.08 -30.70
N ASN A 6 8.92 3.91 -30.15
CA ASN A 6 9.38 2.67 -29.56
C ASN A 6 8.54 2.37 -28.31
N SER A 7 7.39 1.72 -28.49
CA SER A 7 6.45 1.40 -27.42
C SER A 7 7.08 0.36 -26.49
N LYS A 8 7.40 0.77 -25.26
CA LYS A 8 7.92 -0.15 -24.24
C LYS A 8 6.75 -1.02 -23.77
N VAL A 9 6.87 -2.33 -23.86
CA VAL A 9 5.81 -3.27 -23.44
C VAL A 9 6.17 -3.90 -22.09
N CYS A 10 5.17 -4.07 -21.22
CA CYS A 10 5.30 -4.74 -19.94
C CYS A 10 5.54 -6.24 -20.13
N ALA A 11 6.53 -6.81 -19.45
CA ALA A 11 6.82 -8.24 -19.55
C ALA A 11 5.77 -9.13 -18.85
N GLY A 12 5.05 -8.60 -17.85
CA GLY A 12 3.98 -9.28 -17.13
C GLY A 12 2.66 -9.30 -17.90
N CYS A 13 1.99 -8.15 -18.02
CA CYS A 13 0.66 -8.04 -18.63
C CYS A 13 0.66 -7.83 -20.16
N LYS A 14 1.83 -7.66 -20.78
CA LYS A 14 1.98 -7.36 -22.23
C LYS A 14 1.33 -6.04 -22.71
N ASN A 15 0.93 -5.16 -21.79
CA ASN A 15 0.40 -3.83 -22.14
C ASN A 15 1.53 -2.82 -22.43
N ASN A 16 1.20 -1.75 -23.13
CA ASN A 16 2.12 -0.63 -23.35
C ASN A 16 2.39 0.15 -22.06
N LEU A 17 3.66 0.40 -21.78
CA LEU A 17 4.12 1.11 -20.60
C LEU A 17 4.05 2.63 -20.82
N PRO A 18 3.54 3.38 -19.83
CA PRO A 18 3.61 4.83 -19.83
C PRO A 18 5.07 5.32 -19.84
N LYS A 19 5.34 6.50 -20.41
CA LYS A 19 6.70 6.96 -20.75
C LYS A 19 7.69 7.02 -19.57
N LYS A 20 7.22 7.13 -18.31
CA LYS A 20 8.07 7.37 -17.12
C LYS A 20 7.79 6.48 -15.90
N GLU A 21 6.74 5.67 -15.89
CA GLU A 21 6.29 4.93 -14.71
C GLU A 21 6.40 3.43 -14.93
N TYR A 22 7.64 2.92 -14.93
CA TYR A 22 7.92 1.50 -15.04
C TYR A 22 9.22 1.15 -14.31
N LEU A 23 9.34 -0.10 -13.90
CA LEU A 23 10.56 -0.66 -13.30
C LEU A 23 11.28 -1.55 -14.30
N SER A 24 12.60 -1.61 -14.19
CA SER A 24 13.45 -2.48 -15.00
C SER A 24 14.16 -3.47 -14.09
N CYS A 25 14.01 -4.76 -14.35
CA CYS A 25 14.66 -5.79 -13.56
C CYS A 25 16.18 -5.74 -13.74
N SER A 26 16.92 -5.64 -12.64
CA SER A 26 18.40 -5.62 -12.62
C SER A 26 19.05 -6.91 -13.13
N THR A 27 18.29 -8.01 -13.24
CA THR A 27 18.83 -9.32 -13.64
C THR A 27 18.52 -9.66 -15.10
N CYS A 28 17.28 -9.51 -15.55
CA CYS A 28 16.88 -9.84 -16.94
C CYS A 28 16.68 -8.62 -17.84
N GLY A 29 16.71 -7.39 -17.30
CA GLY A 29 16.48 -6.15 -18.06
C GLY A 29 15.03 -5.92 -18.51
N SER A 30 14.13 -6.89 -18.29
CA SER A 30 12.71 -6.76 -18.65
C SER A 30 12.03 -5.65 -17.86
N LYS A 31 11.07 -4.98 -18.51
CA LYS A 31 10.34 -3.83 -17.97
C LYS A 31 8.95 -4.24 -17.47
N TYR A 32 8.52 -3.66 -16.36
CA TYR A 32 7.24 -3.97 -15.72
C TYR A 32 6.54 -2.67 -15.34
N ASP A 33 5.22 -2.63 -15.51
CA ASP A 33 4.41 -1.60 -14.87
C ASP A 33 4.38 -1.82 -13.36
N CYS A 34 3.91 -0.80 -12.63
CA CYS A 34 3.84 -0.82 -11.18
C CYS A 34 2.97 -1.97 -10.66
N GLU A 35 1.86 -2.28 -11.34
CA GLU A 35 0.92 -3.36 -10.96
C GLU A 35 1.57 -4.75 -11.06
N CYS A 36 2.19 -5.07 -12.20
CA CYS A 36 2.90 -6.34 -12.41
C CYS A 36 4.17 -6.45 -11.55
N ALA A 37 4.75 -5.31 -11.16
CA ALA A 37 5.85 -5.26 -10.21
C ALA A 37 5.38 -5.38 -8.74
N ASN A 38 4.08 -5.44 -8.49
CA ASN A 38 3.44 -5.46 -7.18
C ASN A 38 3.87 -4.27 -6.29
N ILE A 39 3.96 -3.08 -6.88
CA ILE A 39 4.36 -1.84 -6.21
C ILE A 39 3.27 -0.79 -6.47
N SER A 40 2.77 -0.17 -5.42
CA SER A 40 1.82 0.94 -5.57
C SER A 40 2.49 2.20 -6.13
N GLN A 41 1.73 3.05 -6.83
CA GLN A 41 2.20 4.34 -7.34
C GLN A 41 2.94 5.17 -6.26
N LYS A 42 2.34 5.26 -5.07
CA LYS A 42 2.90 5.99 -3.91
C LYS A 42 4.24 5.42 -3.45
N GLN A 43 4.43 4.10 -3.52
CA GLN A 43 5.70 3.46 -3.18
C GLN A 43 6.75 3.69 -4.27
N PHE A 44 6.35 3.68 -5.55
CA PHE A 44 7.24 3.96 -6.66
C PHE A 44 7.79 5.40 -6.62
N GLU A 45 6.95 6.38 -6.24
CA GLU A 45 7.36 7.78 -6.07
C GLU A 45 8.36 7.96 -4.92
N LYS A 46 8.15 7.27 -3.79
CA LYS A 46 9.04 7.30 -2.62
C LYS A 46 10.33 6.50 -2.80
N MET A 47 10.42 5.69 -3.84
CA MET A 47 11.56 4.81 -4.06
C MET A 47 12.73 5.58 -4.68
N ASP A 48 13.87 5.58 -3.98
CA ASP A 48 15.10 6.17 -4.48
C ASP A 48 15.63 5.45 -5.72
N GLN A 49 16.44 6.16 -6.51
CA GLN A 49 17.01 5.64 -7.75
C GLN A 49 17.83 4.36 -7.54
N LYS A 50 18.47 4.20 -6.38
CA LYS A 50 19.23 3.00 -5.99
C LYS A 50 18.34 1.77 -5.81
N LEU A 51 17.15 1.95 -5.25
CA LEU A 51 16.16 0.88 -5.10
C LEU A 51 15.54 0.53 -6.46
N LYS A 52 15.22 1.54 -7.28
CA LYS A 52 14.71 1.35 -8.64
C LYS A 52 15.68 0.57 -9.53
N SER A 53 16.99 0.84 -9.41
CA SER A 53 18.01 0.15 -10.21
C SER A 53 18.39 -1.24 -9.70
N SER A 54 18.15 -1.55 -8.42
CA SER A 54 18.43 -2.85 -7.80
C SER A 54 17.23 -3.80 -7.75
N TRP A 55 16.04 -3.32 -8.13
CA TRP A 55 14.82 -4.10 -8.16
C TRP A 55 14.94 -5.34 -9.06
N LYS A 56 14.26 -6.43 -8.65
CA LYS A 56 14.26 -7.73 -9.34
C LYS A 56 12.84 -8.20 -9.54
N CYS A 57 12.55 -8.70 -10.75
CA CYS A 57 11.22 -9.20 -11.06
C CYS A 57 10.94 -10.54 -10.36
N PRO A 58 9.66 -10.91 -10.17
CA PRO A 58 9.26 -12.16 -9.53
C PRO A 58 9.90 -13.41 -10.16
N GLU A 59 10.05 -13.42 -11.48
CA GLU A 59 10.64 -14.54 -12.22
C GLU A 59 12.14 -14.71 -11.96
N CYS A 60 12.88 -13.61 -11.75
CA CYS A 60 14.29 -13.67 -11.37
C CYS A 60 14.46 -13.99 -9.88
N CYS A 61 13.51 -13.57 -9.04
CA CYS A 61 13.51 -13.91 -7.61
C CYS A 61 13.25 -15.41 -7.38
N SER A 62 12.36 -16.04 -8.14
CA SER A 62 12.03 -17.47 -8.01
C SER A 62 13.14 -18.40 -8.50
N LYS A 63 13.99 -17.95 -9.45
CA LYS A 63 15.13 -18.71 -9.97
C LYS A 63 16.36 -18.72 -9.05
N ARG A 64 16.34 -17.96 -7.96
CA ARG A 64 17.46 -17.94 -7.00
C ARG A 64 17.36 -19.12 -6.04
N PRO A 65 18.46 -19.87 -5.82
CA PRO A 65 18.52 -20.85 -4.75
C PRO A 65 18.17 -20.16 -3.43
N LYS A 66 17.26 -20.74 -2.64
CA LYS A 66 16.99 -20.26 -1.28
C LYS A 66 18.21 -20.54 -0.42
N THR A 67 19.10 -19.57 -0.32
CA THR A 67 20.25 -19.61 0.61
C THR A 67 19.86 -18.87 1.87
N GLY A 68 19.76 -19.58 3.01
CA GLY A 68 19.50 -18.98 4.32
C GLY A 68 18.37 -19.60 5.17
N ASN A 69 18.09 -20.89 5.03
CA ASN A 69 17.05 -21.58 5.81
C ASN A 69 17.54 -22.02 7.21
N THR A 70 18.40 -21.24 7.87
CA THR A 70 19.06 -21.64 9.13
C THR A 70 18.14 -21.58 10.36
N ASN A 71 16.91 -21.06 10.23
CA ASN A 71 15.95 -20.91 11.34
C ASN A 71 14.54 -21.45 11.02
N THR A 72 14.43 -22.48 10.19
CA THR A 72 13.18 -23.25 10.03
C THR A 72 13.37 -24.63 10.66
N PRO A 73 12.51 -25.07 11.61
CA PRO A 73 12.64 -26.40 12.18
C PRO A 73 12.41 -27.44 11.09
N VAL A 74 13.38 -28.34 10.96
CA VAL A 74 13.40 -29.44 9.99
C VAL A 74 12.21 -30.36 10.27
N ARG A 75 11.21 -30.37 9.38
CA ARG A 75 10.25 -31.49 9.33
C ARG A 75 10.93 -32.61 8.55
N ALA A 76 11.10 -33.76 9.20
CA ALA A 76 11.69 -34.95 8.61
C ALA A 76 10.99 -35.31 7.29
N ALA A 77 11.80 -35.70 6.31
CA ALA A 77 11.35 -36.14 5.00
C ALA A 77 10.48 -37.41 5.11
N ILE A 78 9.32 -37.38 4.47
CA ILE A 78 8.67 -38.58 3.96
C ILE A 78 8.59 -38.40 2.44
N THR A 79 9.46 -39.13 1.75
CA THR A 79 9.39 -39.40 0.32
C THR A 79 8.16 -40.27 0.03
N ASN A 80 7.21 -39.77 -0.76
CA ASN A 80 6.76 -40.37 -2.04
C ASN A 80 5.47 -39.70 -2.56
N LEU A 81 5.28 -39.88 -3.87
CA LEU A 81 4.53 -39.06 -4.82
C LEU A 81 2.98 -39.13 -4.76
N THR A 82 2.38 -38.15 -5.44
CA THR A 82 1.15 -38.15 -6.29
C THR A 82 -0.24 -37.89 -5.68
N CYS A 83 -0.77 -36.72 -6.09
CA CYS A 83 -2.11 -36.31 -6.55
C CYS A 83 -3.42 -36.95 -6.05
N SER A 84 -4.35 -36.02 -5.74
CA SER A 84 -5.81 -36.02 -5.98
C SER A 84 -6.75 -36.39 -4.82
N ASN A 85 -7.51 -35.36 -4.42
CA ASN A 85 -8.92 -35.28 -4.03
C ASN A 85 -9.52 -36.09 -2.85
N GLU A 86 -10.43 -35.36 -2.17
CA GLU A 86 -11.59 -35.79 -1.35
C GLU A 86 -11.47 -36.00 0.17
N SER A 87 -12.03 -34.99 0.87
CA SER A 87 -13.00 -35.02 1.98
C SER A 87 -12.87 -35.97 3.20
N VAL A 88 -12.69 -35.31 4.35
CA VAL A 88 -13.44 -35.40 5.63
C VAL A 88 -13.97 -36.77 6.08
N ASN A 89 -13.41 -37.31 7.17
CA ASN A 89 -14.17 -37.51 8.43
C ASN A 89 -13.28 -37.88 9.63
N GLU A 90 -13.77 -37.44 10.79
CA GLU A 90 -13.31 -37.68 12.16
C GLU A 90 -13.22 -39.17 12.54
N GLU A 91 -12.23 -39.54 13.35
CA GLU A 91 -12.44 -39.95 14.76
C GLU A 91 -11.09 -40.20 15.48
N GLN A 92 -11.04 -39.80 16.74
CA GLN A 92 -9.94 -39.88 17.70
C GLN A 92 -9.94 -41.24 18.46
N PRO A 93 -9.04 -41.53 19.42
CA PRO A 93 -7.61 -41.80 19.32
C PRO A 93 -7.23 -43.14 20.03
N THR A 94 -5.93 -43.34 20.24
CA THR A 94 -5.26 -44.29 21.18
C THR A 94 -4.77 -45.61 20.57
N ASP A 95 -3.45 -45.66 20.33
CA ASP A 95 -2.70 -46.93 20.40
C ASP A 95 -1.44 -46.70 21.24
N SER A 96 -1.46 -47.33 22.41
CA SER A 96 -0.43 -47.30 23.44
C SER A 96 0.59 -48.40 23.18
N ASN A 97 1.83 -48.04 22.86
CA ASN A 97 2.95 -48.97 22.74
C ASN A 97 3.53 -49.29 24.12
N ILE A 98 2.96 -50.27 24.85
CA ILE A 98 3.58 -50.83 26.06
C ILE A 98 3.44 -52.36 26.08
N THR A 99 4.56 -53.07 26.08
CA THR A 99 4.66 -54.53 26.30
C THR A 99 4.82 -54.82 27.80
N ILE A 100 3.80 -55.43 28.43
CA ILE A 100 3.83 -55.84 29.86
C ILE A 100 4.27 -57.31 29.98
N ARG A 101 5.41 -57.56 30.65
CA ARG A 101 5.92 -58.90 30.95
C ARG A 101 5.30 -59.42 32.27
N LYS A 102 4.48 -60.48 32.20
CA LYS A 102 3.89 -61.17 33.36
C LYS A 102 4.97 -61.86 34.21
N LYS A 103 4.94 -61.68 35.54
CA LYS A 103 5.73 -62.45 36.51
C LYS A 103 4.78 -63.25 37.40
N LEU A 104 4.97 -64.58 37.41
CA LEU A 104 4.16 -65.55 38.15
C LEU A 104 4.69 -65.68 39.59
N SER A 105 3.82 -65.56 40.59
CA SER A 105 4.13 -65.75 42.02
C SER A 105 3.88 -67.20 42.45
N LYS A 106 4.78 -67.77 43.27
CA LYS A 106 4.56 -68.99 44.07
C LYS A 106 4.70 -68.68 45.58
N PRO A 107 4.07 -69.47 46.48
CA PRO A 107 3.86 -69.15 47.90
C PRO A 107 5.00 -69.61 48.83
N PRO A 108 5.02 -69.19 50.12
CA PRO A 108 6.13 -69.42 51.04
C PRO A 108 5.94 -70.65 51.95
N THR A 109 7.05 -71.26 52.36
CA THR A 109 7.14 -72.14 53.54
C THR A 109 8.47 -71.85 54.27
N PRO A 110 8.52 -71.90 55.62
CA PRO A 110 9.64 -71.37 56.41
C PRO A 110 10.59 -72.48 56.86
N THR A 111 11.90 -72.23 56.92
CA THR A 111 12.81 -72.91 57.87
C THR A 111 14.05 -72.07 58.16
N MET A 112 14.50 -72.19 59.40
CA MET A 112 15.49 -71.42 60.15
C MET A 112 16.97 -71.69 59.78
N SER A 113 17.84 -70.95 60.49
CA SER A 113 19.29 -71.15 60.76
C SER A 113 20.27 -70.51 59.75
N ALA A 114 21.43 -69.96 60.10
CA ALA A 114 22.06 -69.47 61.34
C ALA A 114 23.42 -68.87 60.90
N SER A 115 23.94 -67.82 61.58
CA SER A 115 25.37 -67.36 61.60
C SER A 115 25.99 -66.97 60.23
N THR A 116 26.88 -66.00 60.04
CA THR A 116 27.99 -65.47 60.86
C THR A 116 28.50 -64.19 60.15
N ASP A 117 29.04 -63.27 60.94
CA ASP A 117 30.08 -62.28 60.66
C ASP A 117 30.12 -61.38 59.40
N ALA A 118 30.25 -60.09 59.73
CA ALA A 118 31.11 -59.09 59.10
C ALA A 118 30.96 -58.85 57.60
N ASP A 119 30.28 -57.75 57.24
CA ASP A 119 30.93 -56.72 56.43
C ASP A 119 30.20 -55.38 56.56
N ARG A 120 30.92 -54.35 57.01
CA ARG A 120 30.50 -52.95 56.90
C ARG A 120 30.80 -52.48 55.48
N THR A 121 30.15 -53.07 54.50
CA THR A 121 30.04 -52.45 53.18
C THR A 121 28.81 -51.56 53.21
N SER A 122 29.06 -50.25 53.06
CA SER A 122 28.07 -49.20 52.79
C SER A 122 27.35 -49.51 51.48
N ASN A 123 26.44 -50.48 51.51
CA ASN A 123 25.66 -50.91 50.38
C ASN A 123 24.54 -49.89 50.20
N LEU A 124 24.63 -49.10 49.13
CA LEU A 124 23.55 -48.22 48.68
C LEU A 124 22.27 -49.06 48.58
N THR A 125 21.34 -48.87 49.50
CA THR A 125 20.04 -49.53 49.46
C THR A 125 19.23 -49.01 48.27
N GLU A 126 18.38 -49.85 47.70
CA GLU A 126 17.49 -49.49 46.58
C GLU A 126 16.69 -48.20 46.86
N SER A 127 16.27 -48.01 48.12
CA SER A 127 15.59 -46.81 48.59
C SER A 127 16.46 -45.54 48.47
N ASN A 128 17.75 -45.64 48.79
CA ASN A 128 18.68 -44.52 48.69
C ASN A 128 18.94 -44.13 47.23
N LEU A 129 19.11 -45.12 46.34
CA LEU A 129 19.23 -44.88 44.89
C LEU A 129 17.96 -44.26 44.30
N ARG A 130 16.78 -44.76 44.69
CA ARG A 130 15.49 -44.21 44.23
C ARG A 130 15.24 -42.80 44.75
N GLY A 131 15.71 -42.49 45.96
CA GLY A 131 15.69 -41.15 46.53
C GLY A 131 16.57 -40.18 45.75
N ILE A 132 17.82 -40.56 45.48
CA ILE A 132 18.78 -39.76 44.71
C ILE A 132 18.24 -39.49 43.31
N ILE A 133 17.77 -40.52 42.59
CA ILE A 133 17.24 -40.36 41.22
C ILE A 133 16.01 -39.45 41.19
N LYS A 134 15.09 -39.60 42.15
CA LYS A 134 13.92 -38.70 42.24
C LYS A 134 14.31 -37.27 42.53
N GLN A 135 15.30 -37.06 43.39
CA GLN A 135 15.77 -35.73 43.76
C GLN A 135 16.45 -35.07 42.56
N GLU A 136 17.36 -35.76 41.89
CA GLU A 136 18.04 -35.28 40.68
C GLU A 136 17.04 -34.97 39.56
N LEU A 137 16.12 -35.90 39.24
CA LEU A 137 15.07 -35.63 38.25
C LEU A 137 14.18 -34.45 38.63
N SER A 138 13.84 -34.30 39.91
CA SER A 138 13.01 -33.18 40.37
C SER A 138 13.75 -31.84 40.23
N ILE A 139 15.07 -31.82 40.46
CA ILE A 139 15.91 -30.64 40.26
C ILE A 139 15.99 -30.32 38.76
N THR A 140 16.33 -31.30 37.92
CA THR A 140 16.45 -31.08 36.47
C THR A 140 15.15 -30.62 35.82
N ILE A 141 14.00 -31.22 36.19
CA ILE A 141 12.69 -30.82 35.68
C ILE A 141 12.35 -29.40 36.14
N ARG A 142 12.61 -29.08 37.42
CA ARG A 142 12.35 -27.74 37.96
C ARG A 142 13.18 -26.69 37.24
N GLU A 143 14.48 -26.95 37.02
CA GLU A 143 15.37 -26.05 36.30
C GLU A 143 14.92 -25.83 34.86
N LEU A 144 14.57 -26.90 34.14
CA LEU A 144 14.09 -26.81 32.77
C LEU A 144 12.79 -26.03 32.67
N VAL A 145 11.81 -26.32 33.54
CA VAL A 145 10.51 -25.61 33.57
C VAL A 145 10.71 -24.14 33.93
N THR A 146 11.56 -23.85 34.93
CA THR A 146 11.84 -22.47 35.35
C THR A 146 12.54 -21.70 34.22
N SER A 147 13.49 -22.32 33.53
CA SER A 147 14.17 -21.73 32.37
C SER A 147 13.18 -21.41 31.24
N GLN A 148 12.31 -22.36 30.88
CA GLN A 148 11.32 -22.15 29.82
C GLN A 148 10.29 -21.08 30.20
N LEU A 149 9.82 -21.08 31.46
CA LEU A 149 8.90 -20.04 31.95
C LEU A 149 9.54 -18.65 31.92
N ASN A 150 10.82 -18.53 32.27
CA ASN A 150 11.54 -17.26 32.17
C ASN A 150 11.64 -16.77 30.73
N THR A 151 11.99 -17.66 29.79
CA THR A 151 12.04 -17.32 28.35
C THR A 151 10.68 -16.89 27.82
N ILE A 152 9.60 -17.57 28.21
CA ILE A 152 8.23 -17.17 27.84
C ILE A 152 7.91 -15.78 28.43
N ASN A 153 8.29 -15.52 29.66
CA ASN A 153 8.01 -14.24 30.32
C ASN A 153 8.76 -13.07 29.65
N GLU A 154 10.01 -13.31 29.23
CA GLU A 154 10.78 -12.35 28.42
C GLU A 154 10.09 -12.07 27.07
N GLN A 155 9.62 -13.10 26.38
CA GLN A 155 8.89 -12.95 25.11
C GLN A 155 7.56 -12.19 25.30
N ILE A 156 6.81 -12.48 26.36
CA ILE A 156 5.58 -11.77 26.70
C ILE A 156 5.86 -10.29 26.99
N THR A 157 6.95 -10.01 27.72
CA THR A 157 7.37 -8.63 28.01
C THR A 157 7.72 -7.90 26.72
N GLY A 158 8.53 -8.50 25.85
CA GLY A 158 8.87 -7.91 24.54
C GLY A 158 7.65 -7.70 23.63
N PHE A 159 6.67 -8.60 23.69
CA PHE A 159 5.41 -8.44 22.96
C PHE A 159 4.57 -7.28 23.52
N HIS A 160 4.48 -7.16 24.84
CA HIS A 160 3.79 -6.05 25.50
C HIS A 160 4.39 -4.70 25.13
N ASP A 161 5.72 -4.59 25.10
CA ASP A 161 6.42 -3.37 24.72
C ASP A 161 6.16 -2.99 23.27
N CYS A 162 6.20 -3.98 22.37
CA CYS A 162 5.86 -3.78 20.96
C CYS A 162 4.41 -3.32 20.79
N MET A 163 3.46 -3.94 21.49
CA MET A 163 2.05 -3.56 21.45
C MET A 163 1.83 -2.12 21.95
N THR A 164 2.51 -1.75 23.03
CA THR A 164 2.45 -0.40 23.59
C THR A 164 2.99 0.63 22.60
N PHE A 165 4.12 0.34 21.97
CA PHE A 165 4.70 1.19 20.93
C PHE A 165 3.78 1.34 19.72
N ILE A 166 3.22 0.24 19.22
CA ILE A 166 2.30 0.27 18.06
C ILE A 166 1.05 1.09 18.39
N ASN A 167 0.49 0.94 19.59
CA ASN A 167 -0.68 1.72 20.02
C ASN A 167 -0.38 3.22 20.07
N ALA A 168 0.80 3.61 20.58
CA ALA A 168 1.22 5.01 20.58
C ALA A 168 1.33 5.57 19.15
N GLN A 169 1.99 4.85 18.25
CA GLN A 169 2.09 5.25 16.84
C GLN A 169 0.72 5.29 16.14
N PHE A 170 -0.20 4.39 16.51
CA PHE A 170 -1.53 4.35 15.95
C PHE A 170 -2.36 5.57 16.36
N GLU A 171 -2.34 5.95 17.63
CA GLU A 171 -3.05 7.14 18.11
C GLU A 171 -2.45 8.43 17.53
N GLU A 172 -1.13 8.52 17.40
CA GLU A 172 -0.47 9.64 16.70
C GLU A 172 -0.94 9.75 15.25
N MET A 173 -0.91 8.63 14.51
CA MET A 173 -1.35 8.59 13.11
C MET A 173 -2.83 8.97 12.95
N LYS A 174 -3.68 8.52 13.88
CA LYS A 174 -5.10 8.84 13.91
C LYS A 174 -5.35 10.33 14.19
N ALA A 175 -4.61 10.92 15.14
CA ALA A 175 -4.67 12.36 15.42
C ALA A 175 -4.24 13.18 14.19
N ALA A 176 -3.11 12.84 13.58
CA ALA A 176 -2.62 13.49 12.36
C ALA A 176 -3.63 13.37 11.21
N MET A 177 -4.27 12.20 11.04
CA MET A 177 -5.28 12.00 10.00
C MET A 177 -6.52 12.87 10.23
N ALA A 178 -7.00 12.98 11.48
CA ALA A 178 -8.12 13.84 11.82
C ALA A 178 -7.83 15.32 11.56
N GLU A 179 -6.63 15.78 11.91
CA GLU A 179 -6.16 17.14 11.63
C GLU A 179 -6.12 17.41 10.12
N LYS A 180 -5.46 16.54 9.34
CA LYS A 180 -5.37 16.70 7.88
C LYS A 180 -6.75 16.68 7.21
N SER A 181 -7.66 15.83 7.67
CA SER A 181 -9.05 15.79 7.18
C SER A 181 -9.76 17.13 7.41
N THR A 182 -9.58 17.73 8.59
CA THR A 182 -10.14 19.04 8.92
C THR A 182 -9.59 20.14 8.02
N ILE A 183 -8.27 20.16 7.80
CA ILE A 183 -7.61 21.13 6.91
C ILE A 183 -8.12 20.99 5.47
N ILE A 184 -8.23 19.75 4.96
CA ILE A 184 -8.75 19.50 3.61
C ILE A 184 -10.18 20.02 3.45
N ASN A 185 -11.04 19.79 4.44
CA ASN A 185 -12.42 20.27 4.39
C ASN A 185 -12.50 21.80 4.41
N ASN A 186 -11.66 22.47 5.22
CA ASN A 186 -11.60 23.92 5.26
C ASN A 186 -11.10 24.50 3.92
N LEU A 187 -10.01 23.96 3.38
CA LEU A 187 -9.48 24.40 2.08
C LEU A 187 -10.48 24.19 0.95
N LYS A 188 -11.23 23.08 0.96
CA LYS A 188 -12.29 22.83 -0.03
C LYS A 188 -13.38 23.89 0.07
N LYS A 189 -13.85 24.19 1.29
CA LYS A 189 -14.88 25.21 1.53
C LYS A 189 -14.42 26.61 1.07
N GLU A 190 -13.18 26.99 1.36
CA GLU A 190 -12.61 28.26 0.91
C GLU A 190 -12.50 28.33 -0.62
N ASN A 191 -12.09 27.23 -1.26
CA ASN A 191 -12.01 27.16 -2.72
C ASN A 191 -13.40 27.30 -3.37
N ASP A 192 -14.41 26.63 -2.82
CA ASP A 192 -15.79 26.74 -3.29
C ASP A 192 -16.32 28.18 -3.14
N GLN A 193 -16.04 28.84 -2.02
CA GLN A 193 -16.40 30.24 -1.79
C GLN A 193 -15.69 31.20 -2.74
N LEU A 194 -14.40 30.97 -3.00
CA LEU A 194 -13.62 31.79 -3.92
C LEU A 194 -14.13 31.64 -5.35
N ASN A 195 -14.40 30.41 -5.80
CA ASN A 195 -14.96 30.14 -7.13
C ASN A 195 -16.34 30.78 -7.30
N ALA A 196 -17.18 30.73 -6.26
CA ALA A 196 -18.48 31.39 -6.27
C ALA A 196 -18.33 32.91 -6.41
N SER A 197 -17.38 33.52 -5.68
CA SER A 197 -17.10 34.96 -5.73
C SER A 197 -16.55 35.38 -7.09
N VAL A 198 -15.62 34.60 -7.66
CA VAL A 198 -15.09 34.83 -9.02
C VAL A 198 -16.22 34.79 -10.03
N LYS A 199 -17.10 33.78 -9.96
CA LYS A 199 -18.25 33.66 -10.87
C LYS A 199 -19.21 34.84 -10.77
N ASP A 200 -19.52 35.29 -9.55
CA ASP A 200 -20.36 36.47 -9.32
C ASP A 200 -19.72 37.72 -9.95
N LEU A 201 -18.45 37.97 -9.64
CA LEU A 201 -17.71 39.11 -10.17
C LEU A 201 -17.61 39.08 -11.70
N THR A 202 -17.35 37.91 -12.30
CA THR A 202 -17.36 37.75 -13.76
C THR A 202 -18.74 38.07 -14.33
N THR A 203 -19.81 37.60 -13.70
CA THR A 203 -21.19 37.88 -14.16
C THR A 203 -21.49 39.37 -14.12
N ARG A 204 -21.13 40.04 -13.01
CA ARG A 204 -21.31 41.49 -12.85
C ARG A 204 -20.47 42.28 -13.85
N LEU A 205 -19.23 41.86 -14.09
CA LEU A 205 -18.36 42.48 -15.09
C LEU A 205 -18.97 42.38 -16.49
N ASN A 206 -19.46 41.19 -16.88
CA ASN A 206 -20.11 40.99 -18.18
C ASN A 206 -21.35 41.88 -18.34
N ILE A 207 -22.15 42.03 -17.28
CA ILE A 207 -23.32 42.93 -17.29
C ILE A 207 -22.87 44.38 -17.50
N VAL A 208 -21.85 44.83 -16.78
CA VAL A 208 -21.31 46.20 -16.93
C VAL A 208 -20.75 46.42 -18.34
N GLU A 209 -19.97 45.48 -18.87
CA GLU A 209 -19.44 45.56 -20.24
C GLU A 209 -20.55 45.60 -21.29
N SER A 210 -21.62 44.82 -21.09
CA SER A 210 -22.81 44.85 -21.96
C SER A 210 -23.49 46.21 -21.91
N HIS A 211 -23.73 46.77 -20.73
CA HIS A 211 -24.35 48.09 -20.59
C HIS A 211 -23.51 49.21 -21.20
N LEU A 212 -22.18 49.14 -21.08
CA LEU A 212 -21.27 50.11 -21.70
C LEU A 212 -21.32 50.08 -23.23
N ARG A 213 -21.85 49.02 -23.84
CA ARG A 213 -21.96 48.85 -25.29
C ARG A 213 -23.41 48.77 -25.77
N GLU A 214 -24.38 48.99 -24.91
CA GLU A 214 -25.81 48.80 -25.21
C GLU A 214 -26.31 49.72 -26.34
N CYS A 215 -25.69 50.90 -26.49
CA CYS A 215 -25.98 51.85 -27.57
C CYS A 215 -24.93 51.82 -28.70
N ASN A 216 -23.96 50.91 -28.66
CA ASN A 216 -22.95 50.82 -29.70
C ASN A 216 -23.52 50.04 -30.89
N VAL A 217 -23.52 50.67 -32.06
CA VAL A 217 -23.97 50.03 -33.30
C VAL A 217 -22.74 49.75 -34.17
N GLU A 218 -22.54 48.49 -34.53
CA GLU A 218 -21.50 48.07 -35.47
C GLU A 218 -22.10 47.93 -36.87
N VAL A 219 -21.57 48.71 -37.82
CA VAL A 219 -21.99 48.66 -39.23
C VAL A 219 -20.87 48.05 -40.05
N ASN A 220 -21.14 46.86 -40.60
CA ASN A 220 -20.19 46.09 -41.38
C ASN A 220 -20.38 46.32 -42.89
N GLY A 221 -19.28 46.27 -43.64
CA GLY A 221 -19.30 46.35 -45.11
C GLY A 221 -19.37 47.75 -45.69
N ILE A 222 -18.97 48.79 -44.95
CA ILE A 222 -18.83 50.15 -45.48
C ILE A 222 -17.50 50.25 -46.25
N PRO A 223 -17.51 50.70 -47.53
CA PRO A 223 -16.28 50.97 -48.29
C PRO A 223 -15.45 52.09 -47.64
N GLU A 224 -14.15 51.85 -47.44
CA GLU A 224 -13.27 52.80 -46.78
C GLU A 224 -12.83 53.93 -47.73
N HIS A 225 -13.02 55.19 -47.31
CA HIS A 225 -12.51 56.37 -48.02
C HIS A 225 -11.68 57.28 -47.12
N ARG A 226 -10.54 57.78 -47.64
CA ARG A 226 -9.56 58.58 -46.88
C ARG A 226 -10.10 59.90 -46.32
N THR A 227 -11.16 60.44 -46.89
CA THR A 227 -11.77 61.73 -46.52
C THR A 227 -13.23 61.57 -46.10
N GLU A 228 -13.62 60.40 -45.60
CA GLU A 228 -14.99 60.13 -45.20
C GLU A 228 -15.37 60.85 -43.90
N ASN A 229 -16.61 61.33 -43.84
CA ASN A 229 -17.21 61.81 -42.61
C ASN A 229 -18.20 60.75 -42.10
N LEU A 230 -17.79 60.02 -41.07
CA LEU A 230 -18.57 58.89 -40.51
C LEU A 230 -19.94 59.29 -39.99
N VAL A 231 -20.06 60.49 -39.42
CA VAL A 231 -21.34 61.01 -38.91
C VAL A 231 -22.32 61.20 -40.07
N ASN A 232 -21.86 61.78 -41.18
CA ASN A 232 -22.70 61.96 -42.37
C ASN A 232 -23.11 60.62 -42.99
N THR A 233 -22.19 59.66 -43.10
CA THR A 233 -22.51 58.31 -43.58
C THR A 233 -23.60 57.67 -42.71
N MET A 234 -23.51 57.80 -41.38
CA MET A 234 -24.50 57.23 -40.48
C MET A 234 -25.87 57.92 -40.53
N VAL A 235 -25.90 59.26 -40.69
CA VAL A 235 -27.14 60.01 -40.93
C VAL A 235 -27.82 59.57 -42.24
N GLN A 236 -27.04 59.38 -43.31
CA GLN A 236 -27.56 58.88 -44.58
C GLN A 236 -28.12 57.46 -44.45
N LEU A 237 -27.42 56.57 -43.73
CA LEU A 237 -27.91 55.21 -43.46
C LEU A 237 -29.22 55.25 -42.67
N GLY A 238 -29.34 56.12 -41.66
CA GLY A 238 -30.57 56.32 -40.90
C GLY A 238 -31.77 56.71 -41.79
N GLN A 239 -31.55 57.60 -42.75
CA GLN A 239 -32.58 58.00 -43.72
C GLN A 239 -33.04 56.82 -44.58
N VAL A 240 -32.12 55.98 -45.05
CA VAL A 240 -32.44 54.80 -45.89
C VAL A 240 -33.29 53.79 -45.13
N VAL A 241 -33.02 53.57 -43.84
CA VAL A 241 -33.79 52.63 -43.00
C VAL A 241 -35.07 53.24 -42.40
N GLN A 242 -35.45 54.45 -42.83
CA GLN A 242 -36.60 55.20 -42.34
C GLN A 242 -36.55 55.52 -40.83
N ASN A 243 -35.34 55.58 -40.26
CA ASN A 243 -35.10 56.02 -38.88
C ASN A 243 -34.09 57.17 -38.90
N PRO A 244 -34.55 58.42 -39.12
CA PRO A 244 -33.66 59.55 -39.31
C PRO A 244 -32.87 59.84 -38.02
N LEU A 245 -31.55 59.79 -38.13
CA LEU A 245 -30.62 60.18 -37.07
C LEU A 245 -30.14 61.61 -37.30
N SER A 246 -29.95 62.37 -36.22
CA SER A 246 -29.27 63.66 -36.24
C SER A 246 -27.80 63.52 -35.84
N SER A 247 -26.99 64.55 -36.09
CA SER A 247 -25.59 64.57 -35.64
C SER A 247 -25.45 64.51 -34.12
N ASP A 248 -26.45 65.02 -33.40
CA ASP A 248 -26.44 65.10 -31.94
C ASP A 248 -26.78 63.75 -31.27
N ASP A 249 -27.42 62.85 -32.04
CA ASP A 249 -27.69 61.47 -31.60
C ASP A 249 -26.43 60.59 -31.62
N ILE A 250 -25.36 61.04 -32.30
CA ILE A 250 -24.13 60.28 -32.51
C ILE A 250 -23.05 60.84 -31.57
N GLN A 251 -22.81 60.15 -30.46
CA GLN A 251 -21.76 60.55 -29.50
C GLN A 251 -20.34 60.35 -30.05
N HIS A 252 -20.10 59.22 -30.72
CA HIS A 252 -18.79 58.88 -31.25
C HIS A 252 -18.93 57.92 -32.44
N ALA A 253 -18.12 58.12 -33.48
CA ALA A 253 -18.02 57.22 -34.62
C ALA A 253 -16.56 56.92 -34.91
N SER A 254 -16.23 55.64 -35.12
CA SER A 254 -14.88 55.18 -35.45
C SER A 254 -14.92 54.02 -36.42
N ILE A 255 -13.88 53.89 -37.24
CA ILE A 255 -13.67 52.75 -38.15
C ILE A 255 -12.77 51.73 -37.45
N SER A 256 -13.18 50.46 -37.47
CA SER A 256 -12.32 49.33 -37.09
C SER A 256 -12.03 48.46 -38.31
N ILE A 257 -10.76 48.39 -38.73
CA ILE A 257 -10.34 47.56 -39.86
C ILE A 257 -10.06 46.14 -39.35
N ILE A 258 -10.96 45.21 -39.65
CA ILE A 258 -10.73 43.78 -39.39
C ILE A 258 -9.92 43.22 -40.56
N LYS A 259 -8.60 43.11 -40.38
CA LYS A 259 -7.77 42.32 -41.30
C LYS A 259 -8.05 40.84 -41.04
N MET A 260 -8.78 40.21 -41.95
CA MET A 260 -8.82 38.75 -41.98
C MET A 260 -7.44 38.24 -42.40
N CYS A 261 -6.69 37.68 -41.46
CA CYS A 261 -5.58 36.80 -41.80
C CYS A 261 -6.20 35.57 -42.47
N VAL A 262 -6.03 35.46 -43.78
CA VAL A 262 -6.31 34.23 -44.53
C VAL A 262 -5.03 33.40 -44.41
N ASP A 263 -5.07 32.36 -43.59
CA ASP A 263 -4.04 31.31 -43.53
C ASP A 263 -4.14 30.38 -44.76
#